data_AF-A0A6G1D6M4-F1
#
_entry.id   AF-A0A6G1D6M4-F1
#
_cell.length_a   1.000
_cell.length_b   1.000
_cell.length_c   1.000
_cell.angle_alpha   90.00
_cell.angle_beta   90.00
_cell.angle_gamma   90.00
#
_symmetry.space_group_name_H-M   'P 1'
#
loop_
_entity.id
_entity.type
_entity.pdbx_description
1 polymer ?
#
loop_
_entity_poly.entity_id
_entity_poly.type
_entity_poly.pdbx_seq_one_letter_code
_entity_poly.pdbx_strand_id
1 'polypeptide(L)'
;MASPEPCKPHVLLIPYPTQGHVNPFLKLATALHARSFHVTFVHTEYNHVRLLRSRGPSAVAGADGLRFESIPDGLAPPSSVLDQLDATQDI
;
A
#
# COMPACT_ATOMS: atom_id res chain seq x y z
N MET A 1 35.77 -12.30 -0.63
CA MET A 1 34.80 -12.11 -1.73
C MET A 1 33.42 -12.38 -1.16
N ALA A 2 32.56 -11.37 -1.07
CA ALA A 2 31.19 -11.57 -0.60
C ALA A 2 30.43 -12.36 -1.68
N SER A 3 29.85 -13.49 -1.30
CA SER A 3 28.93 -14.25 -2.14
C SER A 3 27.76 -13.35 -2.53
N PRO A 4 27.21 -13.43 -3.76
CA PRO A 4 25.99 -12.71 -4.09
C PRO A 4 24.89 -13.22 -3.16
N GLU A 5 24.37 -12.34 -2.30
CA GLU A 5 23.15 -12.61 -1.54
C GLU A 5 22.10 -13.15 -2.53
N PRO A 6 21.47 -14.31 -2.27
CA PRO A 6 20.49 -14.86 -3.19
C PRO A 6 19.39 -13.81 -3.42
N CYS A 7 19.18 -13.44 -4.69
CA CYS A 7 18.24 -12.39 -5.06
C CYS A 7 16.85 -12.76 -4.55
N LYS A 8 16.38 -12.09 -3.50
CA LYS A 8 15.07 -12.37 -2.91
C LYS A 8 13.99 -12.09 -3.96
N PRO A 9 13.03 -13.01 -4.18
CA PRO A 9 11.93 -12.77 -5.11
C PRO A 9 11.10 -11.56 -4.65
N HIS A 10 10.76 -10.69 -5.60
CA HIS A 10 10.01 -9.45 -5.34
C HIS A 10 8.57 -9.56 -5.85
N VAL A 11 7.62 -9.27 -4.97
CA VAL A 11 6.19 -9.26 -5.27
C VAL A 11 5.65 -7.83 -5.20
N LEU A 12 4.87 -7.47 -6.21
CA LEU A 12 4.08 -6.24 -6.25
C LEU A 12 2.63 -6.56 -5.89
N LEU A 13 2.09 -5.89 -4.87
CA LEU A 13 0.71 -6.03 -4.43
C LEU A 13 -0.06 -4.75 -4.75
N ILE A 14 -1.00 -4.84 -5.68
CA ILE A 14 -1.88 -3.74 -6.08
C ILE A 14 -3.32 -4.14 -5.74
N PRO A 15 -3.83 -3.84 -4.54
CA PRO A 15 -5.22 -4.11 -4.20
C PRO A 15 -6.16 -3.24 -5.04
N TYR A 16 -7.32 -3.81 -5.38
CA TYR A 16 -8.42 -3.03 -5.93
C TYR A 16 -8.91 -2.01 -4.86
N PRO A 17 -9.18 -0.74 -5.23
CA PRO A 17 -9.38 0.35 -4.29
C PRO A 17 -10.78 0.36 -3.64
N THR A 18 -11.27 -0.78 -3.17
CA THR A 18 -12.56 -0.89 -2.48
C THR A 18 -12.42 -1.16 -0.99
N GLN A 19 -13.41 -0.71 -0.24
CA GLN A 19 -13.50 -0.89 1.19
C GLN A 19 -13.49 -2.39 1.54
N GLY A 20 -12.49 -2.82 2.32
CA GLY A 20 -12.35 -4.21 2.76
C GLY A 20 -11.23 -5.00 2.09
N HIS A 21 -10.70 -4.57 0.94
CA HIS A 21 -9.61 -5.29 0.25
C HIS A 21 -8.19 -4.93 0.73
N VAL A 22 -8.01 -3.74 1.31
CA VAL A 22 -6.70 -3.29 1.81
C VAL A 22 -6.21 -4.14 2.98
N ASN A 23 -7.05 -4.42 3.98
CA ASN A 23 -6.63 -5.20 5.16
C ASN A 23 -6.22 -6.65 4.84
N PRO A 24 -6.96 -7.43 4.01
CA PRO A 24 -6.52 -8.73 3.55
C PRO A 24 -5.18 -8.69 2.81
N PHE A 25 -4.99 -7.70 1.93
CA PHE A 25 -3.73 -7.53 1.22
C PHE A 25 -2.58 -7.18 2.18
N LEU A 26 -2.82 -6.39 3.23
CA LEU A 26 -1.80 -6.10 4.24
C LEU A 26 -1.38 -7.38 4.98
N LYS A 27 -2.34 -8.23 5.37
CA LYS A 27 -2.05 -9.54 5.98
C LYS A 27 -1.26 -10.44 5.02
N LEU A 28 -1.62 -10.43 3.73
CA LEU A 28 -0.89 -11.15 2.69
C LEU A 28 0.55 -10.64 2.54
N ALA A 29 0.75 -9.32 2.54
CA ALA A 29 2.06 -8.69 2.46
C ALA A 29 2.96 -9.11 3.64
N THR A 30 2.43 -9.09 4.87
CA THR A 30 3.15 -9.58 6.06
C THR A 30 3.49 -11.07 5.93
N ALA A 31 2.56 -11.90 5.45
CA ALA A 31 2.80 -13.34 5.30
C ALA A 31 3.86 -13.66 4.23
N LEU A 32 3.89 -12.90 3.13
CA LEU A 32 4.92 -13.01 2.09
C LEU A 32 6.28 -12.54 2.61
N HIS A 33 6.32 -11.42 3.31
CA HIS A 33 7.54 -10.88 3.92
C HIS A 33 8.16 -11.88 4.92
N ALA A 34 7.34 -12.52 5.76
CA ALA A 34 7.77 -13.58 6.66
C ALA A 34 8.39 -14.81 5.95
N ARG A 35 8.10 -14.98 4.65
CA ARG A 35 8.65 -16.05 3.80
C ARG A 35 9.84 -15.58 2.95
N SER A 36 10.51 -14.51 3.37
CA SER A 36 11.70 -13.93 2.71
C SER A 36 11.46 -13.32 1.34
N PHE A 37 10.23 -12.90 1.03
CA PHE A 37 9.95 -12.11 -0.16
C PHE A 37 10.25 -10.62 0.10
N HIS A 38 10.74 -9.93 -0.93
CA HIS A 38 10.59 -8.48 -0.98
C HIS A 38 9.17 -8.18 -1.42
N VAL A 39 8.48 -7.27 -0.74
CA VAL A 39 7.08 -6.93 -1.03
C VAL A 39 6.97 -5.42 -1.18
N THR A 40 6.42 -4.98 -2.31
CA THR A 40 5.98 -3.59 -2.49
C THR A 40 4.47 -3.57 -2.54
N PHE A 41 3.87 -2.90 -1.57
CA PHE A 41 2.45 -2.64 -1.52
C PHE A 41 2.15 -1.30 -2.17
N VAL A 42 1.37 -1.30 -3.25
CA VAL A 42 1.03 -0.09 -3.99
C VAL A 42 -0.39 0.33 -3.65
N HIS A 43 -0.54 1.50 -3.06
CA HIS A 43 -1.82 2.15 -2.90
C HIS A 43 -2.07 3.13 -4.05
N THR A 44 -3.32 3.48 -4.29
CA THR A 44 -3.62 4.77 -4.95
C THR A 44 -3.24 5.91 -4.01
N GLU A 45 -2.82 7.06 -4.51
CA GLU A 45 -2.54 8.26 -3.70
C GLU A 45 -3.69 8.61 -2.74
N TYR A 46 -4.94 8.54 -3.23
CA TYR A 46 -6.14 8.76 -2.42
C TYR A 46 -6.18 7.85 -1.17
N ASN A 47 -6.07 6.53 -1.37
CA ASN A 47 -6.02 5.55 -0.28
C ASN A 47 -4.78 5.70 0.62
N HIS A 48 -3.63 6.09 0.06
CA HIS A 48 -2.42 6.35 0.84
C HIS A 48 -2.64 7.48 1.85
N VAL A 49 -3.23 8.59 1.41
CA VAL A 49 -3.58 9.73 2.28
C VAL A 49 -4.60 9.34 3.35
N ARG A 50 -5.65 8.57 2.99
CA ARG A 50 -6.62 8.08 3.99
C ARG A 50 -5.99 7.15 5.02
N LEU A 51 -5.08 6.28 4.59
CA LEU A 51 -4.40 5.36 5.49
C LEU A 51 -3.52 6.13 6.49
N LEU A 52 -2.74 7.11 6.00
CA LEU A 52 -1.95 8.02 6.83
C LEU A 52 -2.81 8.80 7.83
N ARG A 53 -3.97 9.30 7.40
CA ARG A 53 -4.87 10.07 8.27
C ARG A 53 -5.53 9.22 9.35
N SER A 54 -5.89 7.97 9.03
CA SER A 54 -6.59 7.08 9.95
C SER A 54 -5.67 6.34 10.93
N ARG A 55 -4.45 6.00 10.51
CA ARG A 55 -3.51 5.17 11.30
C ARG A 55 -2.18 5.85 11.60
N GLY A 56 -1.96 7.07 11.10
CA GLY A 56 -0.74 7.84 11.28
C GLY A 56 0.39 7.45 10.30
N PRO A 57 1.52 8.18 10.34
CA PRO A 57 2.68 7.95 9.47
C PRO A 57 3.29 6.54 9.58
N SER A 58 3.14 5.91 10.74
CA SER A 58 3.63 4.53 10.97
C SER A 58 2.91 3.49 10.14
N ALA A 59 1.71 3.79 9.62
CA ALA A 59 0.94 2.86 8.80
C ALA A 59 1.61 2.49 7.47
N VAL A 60 2.53 3.34 6.99
CA VAL A 60 3.30 3.14 5.76
C VAL A 60 4.80 3.19 5.99
N ALA A 61 5.25 3.18 7.25
CA ALA A 61 6.67 3.26 7.59
C ALA A 61 7.50 2.07 7.07
N GLY A 62 6.85 1.00 6.60
CA GLY A 62 7.51 -0.15 6.00
C GLY A 62 8.39 -0.91 7.00
N ALA A 63 9.11 -1.89 6.47
CA ALA A 63 10.18 -2.61 7.16
C ALA A 63 11.22 -3.06 6.13
N ASP A 64 12.39 -3.53 6.57
CA ASP A 64 13.37 -4.11 5.65
C ASP A 64 12.76 -5.29 4.90
N GLY A 65 12.48 -5.11 3.61
CA GLY A 65 11.79 -6.11 2.79
C GLY A 65 10.31 -5.82 2.50
N LEU A 66 9.70 -4.82 3.15
CA LEU A 66 8.30 -4.42 2.96
C LEU A 66 8.23 -2.90 2.70
N ARG A 67 7.84 -2.53 1.48
CA ARG A 67 7.72 -1.13 1.04
C ARG A 67 6.28 -0.77 0.76
N PHE A 68 5.94 0.48 1.01
CA PHE A 68 4.65 1.08 0.67
C PHE A 68 4.89 2.19 -0.33
N GLU A 69 4.21 2.12 -1.47
CA GLU A 69 4.29 3.09 -2.56
C GLU A 69 2.90 3.57 -2.93
N SER A 70 2.82 4.73 -3.59
CA SER A 70 1.56 5.26 -4.11
C SER A 70 1.64 5.57 -5.60
N ILE A 71 0.53 5.31 -6.31
CA ILE A 71 0.34 5.69 -7.71
C ILE A 71 -0.92 6.56 -7.88
N PRO A 72 -0.98 7.44 -8.89
CA PRO A 72 -2.20 8.16 -9.23
C PRO A 72 -3.31 7.17 -9.63
N ASP A 73 -4.56 7.43 -9.20
CA ASP A 73 -5.73 6.62 -9.57
C ASP A 73 -6.41 7.09 -10.86
N GLY A 74 -5.93 8.18 -11.47
CA GLY A 74 -6.49 8.77 -12.68
C GLY A 74 -7.81 9.50 -12.46
N LEU A 75 -8.23 9.68 -11.20
CA LEU A 75 -9.40 10.49 -10.85
C LEU A 75 -9.02 11.96 -10.76
N ALA A 76 -9.99 12.84 -11.00
CA ALA A 76 -9.79 14.26 -10.76
C ALA A 76 -9.45 14.49 -9.28
N PRO A 77 -8.49 15.37 -8.96
CA PRO A 77 -8.22 15.71 -7.57
C PRO A 77 -9.50 16.25 -6.93
N PRO A 78 -9.77 15.92 -5.65
CA PRO A 78 -10.97 16.38 -4.97
C PRO A 78 -11.01 17.92 -4.97
N SER A 79 -12.14 18.48 -5.39
CA SER A 79 -12.37 19.93 -5.50
C SER A 79 -12.44 20.65 -4.14
N SER A 80 -12.66 19.91 -3.06
CA SER A 80 -12.71 20.42 -1.70
C SER A 80 -12.28 19.38 -0.67
N VAL A 81 -11.98 19.83 0.55
CA VAL A 81 -11.67 18.95 1.69
C VAL A 81 -12.87 18.09 2.07
N LEU A 82 -14.10 18.57 1.84
CA LEU A 82 -15.32 17.78 2.02
C LEU A 82 -15.39 16.64 0.98
N ASP A 83 -15.11 16.92 -0.29
CA ASP A 83 -15.08 15.88 -1.35
C ASP A 83 -14.04 14.80 -1.04
N GLN A 84 -12.93 15.17 -0.39
CA GLN A 84 -11.92 14.21 0.03
C GLN A 84 -12.38 13.31 1.21
N LEU A 85 -13.28 13.83 2.06
CA LEU A 85 -13.85 13.11 3.20
C LEU A 85 -15.03 12.21 2.79
N ASP A 86 -15.85 12.68 1.85
CA ASP A 86 -17.06 12.02 1.36
C ASP A 86 -16.81 11.16 0.12
N ALA A 87 -15.59 11.10 -0.41
CA ALA A 87 -15.21 10.15 -1.45
C ALA A 87 -15.22 8.71 -0.91
N THR A 88 -16.41 8.15 -0.79
CA THR A 88 -16.63 6.72 -0.79
C THR A 88 -16.31 6.23 -2.20
N GLN A 89 -15.28 5.39 -2.32
CA GLN A 89 -15.14 4.55 -3.51
C GLN A 89 -16.24 3.50 -3.42
N ASP A 90 -17.47 3.95 -3.68
CA ASP A 90 -18.66 3.11 -3.80
C ASP A 90 -18.52 2.32 -5.10
N ILE A 91 -18.59 0.99 -4.98
CA ILE A 91 -18.90 0.13 -6.11
C ILE A 91 -20.41 0.08 -6.28
#